data_AF-A0A9E0LDT4-F1
#
_entry.id   AF-A0A9E0LDT4-F1
#
_cell.length_a   1.000
_cell.length_b   1.000
_cell.length_c   1.000
_cell.angle_alpha   90.00
_cell.angle_beta   90.00
_cell.angle_gamma   90.00
#
_symmetry.space_group_name_H-M   'P 1'
#
loop_
_entity.id
_entity.type
_entity.pdbx_description
1 polymer ?
#
loop_
_entity_poly.entity_id
_entity_poly.type
_entity_poly.pdbx_seq_one_letter_code
_entity_poly.pdbx_strand_id
1 'polypeptide(L)'
;MTHQEPLSEEQKWELLTRPEKLGELLLKRGKISLTQLEELIDEQNQSGEPLGKLILARGLMTGQELLQALDMQHKTDQVIIKALTEMYQHHSSAEASAEASTEAGTDSEKSE
;
A
#
# COMPACT_ATOMS: atom_id res chain seq x y z
N MET A 1 6.04 -30.97 10.28
CA MET A 1 6.37 -29.71 10.95
C MET A 1 6.54 -28.66 9.86
N THR A 2 5.51 -27.84 9.63
CA THR A 2 5.47 -26.86 8.54
C THR A 2 6.57 -25.82 8.73
N HIS A 3 7.59 -25.85 7.88
CA HIS A 3 8.57 -24.78 7.77
C HIS A 3 7.85 -23.60 7.11
N GLN A 4 7.36 -22.65 7.91
CA GLN A 4 7.02 -21.34 7.39
C GLN A 4 8.35 -20.59 7.27
N GLU A 5 8.89 -20.53 6.05
CA GLU A 5 10.00 -19.62 5.74
C GLU A 5 9.56 -18.19 6.11
N PRO A 6 10.37 -17.47 6.91
CA PRO A 6 10.05 -16.09 7.24
C PRO A 6 10.05 -15.26 5.94
N LEU A 7 9.02 -14.45 5.76
CA LEU A 7 8.89 -13.50 4.64
C LEU A 7 10.16 -12.64 4.54
N SER A 8 10.70 -12.50 3.33
CA SER A 8 11.82 -11.57 3.05
C SER A 8 11.45 -10.14 3.46
N GLU A 9 12.43 -9.31 3.82
CA GLU A 9 12.19 -7.91 4.18
C GLU A 9 11.45 -7.16 3.07
N GLU A 10 11.80 -7.39 1.81
CA GLU A 10 11.12 -6.81 0.64
C GLU A 10 9.64 -7.23 0.56
N GLN A 11 9.33 -8.51 0.78
CA GLN A 11 7.95 -9.03 0.80
C GLN A 11 7.15 -8.45 1.97
N LYS A 12 7.81 -8.25 3.11
CA LYS A 12 7.21 -7.65 4.30
C LYS A 12 6.85 -6.18 4.06
N TRP A 13 7.72 -5.43 3.39
CA TRP A 13 7.45 -4.04 3.03
C TRP A 13 6.34 -3.93 1.98
N GLU A 14 6.31 -4.81 0.97
CA GLU A 14 5.23 -4.88 -0.03
C GLU A 14 3.86 -5.13 0.60
N LEU A 15 3.77 -6.07 1.56
CA LEU A 15 2.53 -6.35 2.30
C LEU A 15 2.01 -5.16 3.12
N LEU A 16 2.93 -4.35 3.66
CA LEU A 16 2.59 -3.17 4.46
C LEU A 16 2.24 -1.94 3.61
N THR A 17 2.67 -1.92 2.35
CA THR A 17 2.52 -0.76 1.46
C THR A 17 1.57 -1.01 0.29
N ARG A 18 1.06 -2.23 0.13
CA ARG A 18 0.02 -2.49 -0.86
C ARG A 18 -1.26 -1.72 -0.49
N PRO A 19 -1.90 -1.04 -1.46
CA PRO A 19 -3.18 -0.39 -1.23
C PRO A 19 -4.22 -1.45 -0.86
N GLU A 20 -5.03 -1.17 0.16
CA GLU A 20 -6.05 -2.08 0.60
C GLU A 20 -7.18 -2.14 -0.44
N LYS A 21 -7.51 -3.34 -0.93
CA LYS A 21 -8.59 -3.50 -1.90
C LYS A 21 -9.94 -3.29 -1.21
N LEU A 22 -10.90 -2.72 -1.93
CA LEU A 22 -12.27 -2.49 -1.45
C LEU A 22 -12.90 -3.75 -0.81
N GLY A 23 -12.73 -4.91 -1.45
CA GLY A 23 -13.23 -6.18 -0.91
C GLY A 23 -12.63 -6.56 0.44
N GLU A 24 -11.32 -6.35 0.63
CA GLU A 24 -10.63 -6.62 1.91
C GLU A 24 -11.09 -5.65 3.00
N LEU A 25 -11.25 -4.36 2.65
CA LEU A 25 -11.78 -3.33 3.56
C LEU A 25 -13.19 -3.68 4.05
N LEU A 26 -14.06 -4.10 3.13
CA LEU A 26 -15.45 -4.47 3.44
C LEU A 26 -15.53 -5.73 4.30
N LEU A 27 -14.68 -6.72 4.01
CA LEU A 27 -14.57 -7.95 4.81
C LEU A 27 -14.09 -7.64 6.23
N LYS A 28 -13.01 -6.87 6.38
CA LYS A 28 -12.45 -6.49 7.69
C LYS A 28 -13.43 -5.71 8.55
N ARG A 29 -14.32 -4.93 7.94
CA ARG A 29 -15.38 -4.19 8.64
C ARG A 29 -16.67 -5.00 8.86
N GLY A 30 -16.72 -6.26 8.45
CA GLY A 30 -17.89 -7.11 8.59
C GLY A 30 -19.09 -6.66 7.75
N LYS A 31 -18.85 -5.89 6.67
CA LYS A 31 -19.91 -5.45 5.75
C LYS A 31 -20.27 -6.53 4.73
N ILE A 32 -19.32 -7.39 4.40
CA ILE A 32 -19.51 -8.60 3.58
C ILE A 32 -18.84 -9.79 4.25
N SER A 33 -19.36 -10.99 4.04
CA SER A 33 -18.70 -12.23 4.46
C SER A 33 -17.61 -12.67 3.46
N LEU A 34 -16.76 -13.61 3.88
CA LEU A 34 -15.75 -14.19 3.00
C LEU A 34 -16.41 -14.89 1.78
N THR A 35 -17.51 -15.59 2.01
CA THR A 35 -18.28 -16.27 0.95
C THR A 35 -18.88 -15.28 -0.04
N GLN A 36 -19.44 -14.16 0.45
CA GLN A 36 -19.96 -13.10 -0.42
C GLN A 36 -18.85 -12.42 -1.22
N LEU A 37 -17.68 -12.21 -0.61
CA LEU A 37 -16.53 -11.66 -1.31
C LEU A 37 -16.05 -12.61 -2.42
N GLU A 38 -16.02 -13.91 -2.17
CA GLU A 38 -15.64 -14.93 -3.16
C GLU A 38 -16.59 -14.92 -4.37
N GLU A 39 -17.90 -14.96 -4.12
CA GLU A 39 -18.93 -14.87 -5.17
C GLU A 39 -18.79 -13.59 -6.01
N LEU A 40 -18.58 -12.45 -5.34
CA LEU A 40 -18.40 -11.16 -6.03
C LEU A 40 -17.13 -11.12 -6.89
N ILE A 41 -16.05 -11.78 -6.46
CA ILE A 41 -14.80 -11.86 -7.23
C ILE A 41 -14.98 -12.76 -8.45
N ASP A 42 -15.66 -13.90 -8.30
CA ASP A 42 -15.98 -14.77 -9.43
C ASP A 42 -16.86 -14.07 -10.46
N GLU A 43 -17.88 -13.34 -10.00
CA GLU A 43 -18.72 -12.52 -10.88
C GLU A 43 -17.93 -11.40 -11.56
N GLN A 44 -17.02 -10.74 -10.84
CA GLN A 44 -16.15 -9.73 -11.43
C GLN A 44 -15.26 -10.33 -12.54
N ASN A 45 -14.72 -11.52 -12.34
CA ASN A 45 -13.89 -12.19 -13.33
C ASN A 45 -14.68 -12.61 -14.58
N GLN A 46 -15.94 -13.02 -14.41
CA GLN A 46 -16.80 -13.44 -15.52
C GLN A 46 -17.40 -12.25 -16.29
N SER A 47 -17.80 -11.20 -15.58
CA SER A 47 -18.49 -10.04 -16.16
C SER A 47 -17.54 -8.92 -16.61
N GLY A 48 -16.35 -8.84 -16.01
CA GLY A 48 -15.44 -7.70 -16.14
C GLY A 48 -15.95 -6.43 -15.44
N GLU A 49 -17.03 -6.50 -14.66
CA GLU A 49 -17.58 -5.34 -13.98
C GLU A 49 -16.79 -4.97 -12.71
N PRO A 50 -16.78 -3.67 -12.34
CA PRO A 50 -16.15 -3.25 -11.09
C PRO A 50 -16.92 -3.81 -9.88
N LEU A 51 -16.18 -4.32 -8.89
CA LEU A 51 -16.71 -4.92 -7.66
C LEU A 51 -17.77 -4.04 -6.98
N GLY A 52 -17.56 -2.73 -6.94
CA GLY A 52 -18.52 -1.78 -6.36
C GLY A 52 -19.89 -1.81 -7.05
N LYS A 53 -19.94 -2.02 -8.37
CA LYS A 53 -21.19 -2.12 -9.12
C LYS A 53 -21.90 -3.45 -8.83
N LEU A 54 -21.15 -4.55 -8.73
CA LEU A 54 -21.67 -5.86 -8.35
C LEU A 54 -22.26 -5.86 -6.93
N ILE A 55 -21.58 -5.19 -5.99
CA ILE A 55 -22.07 -5.00 -4.61
C ILE A 55 -23.43 -4.29 -4.59
N LEU A 56 -23.61 -3.24 -5.40
CA LEU A 56 -24.88 -2.52 -5.52
C LEU A 56 -25.95 -3.37 -6.21
N ALA A 57 -25.57 -4.08 -7.29
CA ALA A 57 -26.48 -4.94 -8.05
C ALA A 57 -27.03 -6.10 -7.19
N ARG A 58 -26.19 -6.65 -6.32
CA ARG A 58 -26.54 -7.70 -5.35
C ARG A 58 -27.32 -7.16 -4.14
N GLY A 59 -27.48 -5.85 -4.01
CA GLY A 59 -28.17 -5.23 -2.87
C GLY A 59 -27.45 -5.42 -1.53
N LEU A 60 -26.16 -5.73 -1.57
CA LEU A 60 -25.36 -5.98 -0.35
C LEU A 60 -25.08 -4.69 0.42
N MET A 61 -25.04 -3.56 -0.28
CA MET A 61 -24.82 -2.24 0.30
C MET A 61 -25.64 -1.19 -0.43
N THR A 62 -25.91 -0.09 0.25
CA THR A 62 -26.47 1.11 -0.40
C THR A 62 -25.37 1.92 -1.10
N GLY A 63 -25.76 2.76 -2.07
CA GLY A 63 -24.83 3.69 -2.73
C GLY A 63 -24.10 4.62 -1.76
N GLN A 64 -24.76 5.03 -0.68
CA GLN A 64 -24.16 5.85 0.38
C GLN A 64 -23.09 5.08 1.18
N GLU A 65 -23.37 3.83 1.54
CA GLU A 65 -22.38 3.00 2.25
C GLU A 65 -21.19 2.65 1.37
N LEU A 66 -21.42 2.40 0.07
CA LEU A 66 -20.33 2.17 -0.88
C LEU A 66 -19.46 3.43 -1.02
N LEU A 67 -20.07 4.61 -1.10
CA LEU A 67 -19.34 5.89 -1.18
C LEU A 67 -18.47 6.10 0.07
N GLN A 68 -19.01 5.78 1.24
CA GLN A 68 -18.26 5.86 2.50
C GLN A 68 -17.08 4.88 2.52
N ALA A 69 -17.27 3.65 2.03
CA ALA A 69 -16.20 2.66 1.93
C ALA A 69 -15.09 3.11 0.95
N LEU A 70 -15.45 3.69 -0.19
CA LEU A 70 -14.51 4.23 -1.17
C LEU A 70 -13.72 5.43 -0.61
N ASP A 71 -14.36 6.33 0.12
CA ASP A 71 -13.67 7.46 0.78
C ASP A 71 -12.64 6.97 1.81
N MET A 72 -12.98 5.91 2.55
CA MET A 72 -12.06 5.26 3.49
C MET A 72 -10.88 4.59 2.79
N GLN A 73 -11.12 3.92 1.65
CA GLN A 73 -10.06 3.33 0.84
C GLN A 73 -9.08 4.42 0.38
N HIS A 74 -9.59 5.51 -0.19
CA HIS A 74 -8.77 6.60 -0.71
C HIS A 74 -7.93 7.31 0.37
N LYS A 75 -8.49 7.48 1.59
CA LYS A 75 -7.74 8.02 2.74
C LYS A 75 -6.60 7.10 3.17
N THR A 76 -6.80 5.78 3.09
CA THR A 76 -5.79 4.79 3.47
C THR A 76 -4.64 4.80 2.45
N ASP A 77 -4.95 4.85 1.16
CA ASP A 77 -3.94 4.94 0.09
C ASP A 77 -3.07 6.21 0.22
N GLN A 78 -3.68 7.36 0.55
CA GLN A 78 -2.98 8.62 0.78
C GLN A 78 -1.96 8.53 1.95
N VAL A 79 -2.31 7.82 3.02
CA VAL A 79 -1.41 7.65 4.18
C VAL A 79 -0.19 6.80 3.81
N ILE A 80 -0.38 5.74 3.03
CA ILE A 80 0.71 4.88 2.56
C ILE A 80 1.66 5.64 1.64
N ILE A 81 1.12 6.38 0.67
CA ILE A 81 1.92 7.21 -0.25
C ILE A 81 2.72 8.25 0.52
N LYS A 82 2.12 8.90 1.53
CA LYS A 82 2.80 9.87 2.38
C LYS A 82 3.94 9.22 3.17
N ALA A 83 3.71 8.09 3.82
CA ALA A 83 4.74 7.38 4.58
C ALA A 83 5.90 6.89 3.71
N LEU A 84 5.61 6.38 2.51
CA LEU A 84 6.62 6.02 1.51
C LEU A 84 7.43 7.26 1.07
N THR A 85 6.75 8.38 0.81
CA THR A 85 7.41 9.64 0.41
C THR A 85 8.35 10.15 1.51
N GLU A 86 7.91 10.11 2.78
CA GLU A 86 8.73 10.49 3.93
C GLU A 86 9.96 9.56 4.08
N MET A 87 9.80 8.25 3.86
CA MET A 87 10.91 7.29 3.91
C MET A 87 11.96 7.54 2.81
N TYR A 88 11.54 7.80 1.57
CA TYR A 88 12.45 8.15 0.47
C TYR A 88 13.15 9.49 0.68
N GLN A 89 12.47 10.48 1.26
CA GLN A 89 13.08 11.78 1.58
C GLN A 89 14.15 11.70 2.68
N HIS A 90 14.00 10.75 3.62
CA HIS A 90 15.01 10.52 4.65
C HIS A 90 16.25 9.76 4.15
N HIS A 91 16.12 8.87 3.16
CA HIS A 91 17.27 8.20 2.54
C HIS A 91 18.14 9.15 1.69
N SER A 92 17.54 10.14 1.02
CA SER A 92 18.30 11.11 0.21
C SER A 92 19.18 12.07 1.04
N SER A 93 18.91 12.28 2.33
CA SER A 93 19.69 13.20 3.18
C SER A 93 20.89 12.56 3.88
N ALA A 94 20.90 11.22 4.00
CA ALA A 94 22.02 10.50 4.61
C ALA A 94 23.21 10.34 3.65
N GLU A 95 22.95 10.20 2.35
CA GLU A 95 24.01 10.07 1.33
C GLU A 95 24.69 11.42 1.05
N ALA A 96 23.93 12.51 0.99
CA ALA A 96 24.46 13.86 0.72
C ALA A 96 25.37 14.42 1.84
N SER A 97 25.25 13.92 3.08
CA SER A 97 26.07 14.38 4.22
C SER A 97 27.39 13.61 4.38
N ALA A 98 27.49 12.40 3.83
CA ALA A 98 28.72 11.61 3.81
C ALA A 98 29.72 12.08 2.74
N GLU A 99 29.23 12.52 1.57
CA GLU A 99 30.09 12.96 0.46
C GLU A 99 30.74 14.33 0.74
N ALA A 100 30.00 15.28 1.33
CA ALA A 100 30.52 16.61 1.66
C ALA A 100 31.67 16.63 2.71
N SER A 101 31.84 15.55 3.48
CA SER A 101 32.90 15.45 4.50
C SER A 101 34.20 14.83 3.99
N THR A 102 34.22 14.28 2.77
CA THR A 102 35.40 13.57 2.22
C THR A 102 36.27 14.47 1.31
N GLU A 103 35.76 15.63 0.87
CA GLU A 103 36.41 16.47 -0.15
C GLU A 103 37.23 17.65 0.41
N ALA A 104 37.22 17.88 1.72
CA ALA A 104 37.88 19.04 2.35
C ALA A 104 39.32 18.76 2.86
N GLY A 105 39.97 17.70 2.37
CA GLY A 105 41.16 17.12 3.02
C GLY A 105 42.34 16.72 2.14
N THR A 106 42.55 17.30 0.96
CA THR A 106 43.84 17.23 0.20
C THR A 106 43.82 18.43 -0.77
N ASP A 107 44.64 19.47 -0.71
CA ASP A 107 46.09 19.46 -0.81
C ASP A 107 46.58 20.87 -0.43
N SER A 108 47.27 20.99 0.69
CA SER A 108 48.06 22.17 1.07
C SER A 108 49.41 21.65 1.53
N GLU A 109 50.32 21.45 0.59
CA GLU A 109 51.78 21.48 0.79
C GLU A 109 52.40 21.30 -0.60
N LYS A 110 53.10 22.24 -1.21
CA LYS A 110 54.45 22.71 -0.87
C LYS A 110 54.91 23.54 -2.09
N SER A 111 55.17 24.85 -2.03
CA SER A 111 56.37 25.52 -1.47
C SER A 111 57.70 24.97 -1.99
N GLU A 112 58.14 25.44 -3.16
CA GLU A 112 59.52 25.85 -3.56
C GLU A 112 59.74 25.75 -5.07
#